data_AF-A0A3C1VEN4-F1
#
_entry.id   AF-A0A3C1VEN4-F1
#
_cell.length_a   1.000
_cell.length_b   1.000
_cell.length_c   1.000
_cell.angle_alpha   90.00
_cell.angle_beta   90.00
_cell.angle_gamma   90.00
#
_symmetry.space_group_name_H-M   'P 1'
#
loop_
_entity.id
_entity.type
_entity.pdbx_description
1 polymer ?
#
loop_
_entity_poly.entity_id
_entity_poly.type
_entity_poly.pdbx_seq_one_letter_code
_entity_poly.pdbx_strand_id
1 'polypeptide(L)' 'MKNEEKVRASSRRLLRDKLIAAAAKAREGSVSPYSKFKVGAALLTKSGEIIGGANVESASYGLT' A
#
# COMPACT_ATOMS: atom_id res chain seq x y z
N MET A 1 4.83 -6.51 32.42
CA MET A 1 5.23 -7.37 31.28
C MET A 1 4.06 -7.67 30.32
N LYS A 2 2.97 -8.36 30.70
CA LYS A 2 1.86 -8.71 29.76
C LYS A 2 1.09 -7.52 29.15
N ASN A 3 1.06 -6.36 29.81
CA ASN A 3 0.32 -5.18 29.33
C ASN A 3 1.03 -4.44 28.18
N GLU A 4 2.35 -4.33 28.23
CA GLU A 4 3.16 -3.60 27.24
C GLU A 4 3.17 -4.30 25.88
N GLU A 5 3.18 -5.63 25.89
CA GLU A 5 3.10 -6.44 24.67
C GLU A 5 1.75 -6.25 23.96
N LYS A 6 0.66 -6.16 24.74
CA LYS A 6 -0.70 -5.93 24.24
C LYS A 6 -0.83 -4.53 23.61
N VAL A 7 -0.23 -3.52 24.22
CA VAL A 7 -0.17 -2.15 23.68
C VAL A 7 0.60 -2.12 22.36
N ARG A 8 1.78 -2.77 22.30
CA ARG A 8 2.61 -2.82 21.08
C ARG A 8 1.92 -3.57 19.93
N ALA A 9 1.16 -4.61 20.24
CA ALA A 9 0.34 -5.32 19.25
C ALA A 9 -0.78 -4.42 18.70
N SER A 10 -1.45 -3.67 19.57
CA SER A 10 -2.49 -2.70 19.18
C SER A 10 -1.95 -1.61 18.25
N SER A 11 -0.82 -1.00 18.60
CA SER A 11 -0.19 0.03 17.77
C SER A 11 0.23 -0.48 16.38
N ARG A 12 0.75 -1.72 16.29
CA ARG A 12 1.06 -2.35 15.01
C ARG A 12 -0.18 -2.59 14.15
N ARG A 13 -1.30 -2.97 14.78
CA ARG A 13 -2.57 -3.16 14.08
C ARG A 13 -3.10 -1.85 13.51
N LEU A 14 -3.12 -0.79 14.31
CA LEU A 14 -3.52 0.55 13.86
C LEU A 14 -2.65 1.05 12.70
N LEU A 15 -1.33 0.83 12.77
CA LEU A 15 -0.42 1.19 11.71
C LEU A 15 -0.68 0.37 10.42
N ARG A 16 -0.90 -0.93 10.56
CA ARG A 16 -1.27 -1.80 9.44
C ARG A 16 -2.56 -1.34 8.77
N ASP A 17 -3.58 -1.00 9.56
CA ASP A 17 -4.87 -0.54 9.03
C ASP A 17 -4.71 0.80 8.28
N LYS A 18 -3.88 1.72 8.80
CA LYS A 18 -3.52 2.96 8.08
C LYS A 18 -2.81 2.68 6.75
N LEU A 19 -1.88 1.73 6.71
CA LEU A 19 -1.19 1.35 5.47
C LEU A 19 -2.12 0.69 4.46
N ILE A 20 -3.03 -0.17 4.91
CA ILE A 20 -4.05 -0.79 4.05
C ILE A 20 -4.95 0.29 3.45
N ALA A 21 -5.41 1.24 4.26
CA ALA A 21 -6.25 2.35 3.78
C ALA A 21 -5.50 3.23 2.77
N ALA A 22 -4.22 3.53 3.02
CA ALA A 22 -3.39 4.29 2.08
C ALA A 22 -3.17 3.54 0.75
N ALA A 23 -2.92 2.22 0.80
CA ALA A 23 -2.78 1.40 -0.40
C ALA A 23 -4.09 1.33 -1.20
N ALA A 24 -5.23 1.21 -0.51
CA ALA A 24 -6.55 1.23 -1.13
C ALA A 24 -6.85 2.58 -1.81
N LYS A 25 -6.45 3.70 -1.20
CA LYS A 25 -6.52 5.03 -1.82
C LYS A 25 -5.60 5.14 -3.04
N ALA A 26 -4.35 4.70 -2.92
CA ALA A 26 -3.39 4.75 -4.03
C ALA A 26 -3.88 3.95 -5.25
N ARG A 27 -4.52 2.79 -5.03
CA ARG A 27 -5.13 1.95 -6.06
C ARG A 27 -6.09 2.72 -6.99
N GLU A 28 -6.74 3.77 -6.53
CA GLU A 28 -7.64 4.60 -7.33
C GLU A 28 -6.91 5.27 -8.52
N GLY A 29 -5.62 5.56 -8.35
CA GLY A 29 -4.74 6.11 -9.37
C GLY A 29 -4.14 5.08 -10.34
N SER A 30 -4.55 3.82 -10.28
CA SER A 30 -4.09 2.79 -11.21
C SER A 30 -4.44 3.14 -12.66
N VAL A 31 -3.45 3.04 -13.54
CA VAL A 31 -3.61 3.13 -14.99
C VAL A 31 -3.47 1.72 -15.55
N SER A 32 -4.58 1.00 -15.59
CA SER A 32 -4.63 -0.42 -16.01
C SER A 32 -5.60 -0.64 -17.19
N PRO A 33 -5.36 -0.01 -18.35
CA PRO A 33 -6.28 -0.09 -19.48
C PRO A 33 -6.37 -1.48 -20.11
N TYR A 34 -5.41 -2.40 -19.89
CA TYR A 34 -5.41 -3.72 -20.53
C TYR A 34 -6.04 -4.76 -19.61
N SER A 35 -5.46 -4.98 -18.43
CA SER A 35 -5.95 -6.03 -17.52
C SER A 35 -7.23 -5.63 -16.79
N LYS A 36 -7.49 -4.31 -16.66
CA LYS A 36 -8.52 -3.74 -15.78
C LYS A 36 -8.33 -4.08 -14.29
N PHE A 37 -7.17 -4.64 -13.93
CA PHE A 37 -6.87 -5.07 -12.58
C PHE A 37 -6.10 -3.97 -11.83
N LYS A 38 -6.82 -3.24 -10.98
CA LYS A 38 -6.27 -2.13 -10.20
C LYS A 38 -5.54 -2.63 -8.95
N VAL A 39 -4.25 -2.31 -8.85
CA VAL A 39 -3.39 -2.60 -7.70
C VAL A 39 -2.90 -1.30 -7.08
N GLY A 40 -2.87 -1.25 -5.76
CA GLY A 40 -2.26 -0.16 -4.99
C GLY A 40 -1.40 -0.70 -3.86
N ALA A 41 -0.39 0.08 -3.48
CA ALA A 41 0.55 -0.21 -2.42
C ALA A 41 0.80 1.05 -1.59
N ALA A 42 1.24 0.85 -0.35
CA ALA A 42 1.69 1.93 0.53
C ALA A 42 2.95 1.51 1.27
N LEU A 43 3.94 2.39 1.30
CA LEU A 43 5.23 2.19 1.95
C LEU A 43 5.37 3.16 3.12
N LEU A 44 5.70 2.64 4.31
CA LEU A 44 6.08 3.45 5.46
C LEU A 44 7.60 3.66 5.47
N THR A 45 8.04 4.91 5.49
CA THR A 45 9.46 5.25 5.60
C THR A 45 9.93 5.27 7.06
N LYS A 46 11.24 5.33 7.27
CA LYS A 46 11.82 5.51 8.61
C LYS A 46 11.46 6.85 9.26
N SER A 47 11.16 7.88 8.46
CA SER A 47 10.70 9.19 8.96
C SER A 47 9.22 9.22 9.33
N GLY A 48 8.48 8.12 9.10
CA GLY A 48 7.05 8.02 9.40
C GLY A 48 6.14 8.48 8.27
N GLU A 49 6.69 8.83 7.12
CA GLU A 49 5.92 9.17 5.92
C GLU A 49 5.31 7.92 5.27
N ILE A 50 4.09 8.03 4.76
CA ILE A 50 3.44 6.99 3.97
C ILE A 50 3.40 7.42 2.51
N ILE A 51 4.09 6.68 1.65
CA ILE A 51 4.13 6.91 0.20
C ILE A 51 3.23 5.88 -0.48
N GLY A 52 2.26 6.35 -1.26
CA GLY A 52 1.35 5.51 -2.04
C GLY A 52 1.86 5.26 -3.46
N GLY A 53 1.52 4.11 -4.04
CA GLY A 53 1.80 3.79 -5.44
C GLY A 53 0.72 2.88 -6.04
N ALA A 54 0.61 2.89 -7.36
CA ALA A 54 -0.33 2.04 -8.11
C ALA A 54 0.32 1.49 -9.37
N ASN A 55 -0.23 0.40 -9.92
CA ASN A 55 0.25 -0.13 -11.20
C ASN A 55 -0.09 0.80 -12.36
N VAL A 56 0.86 0.93 -13.28
CA VAL A 56 0.72 1.64 -14.55
C VAL A 56 1.12 0.66 -15.65
N GLU A 57 0.18 0.31 -16.51
CA GLU A 57 0.40 -0.63 -17.61
C GLU A 57 0.82 0.11 -18.88
N SER A 58 1.56 -0.59 -19.72
CA SER A 58 1.97 -0.13 -21.05
C SER A 58 1.42 -1.06 -22.12
N ALA A 59 1.11 -0.50 -23.30
CA ALA A 59 0.72 -1.26 -24.50
C ALA A 59 1.82 -2.22 -24.94
N SER A 60 3.07 -1.85 -24.66
CA SER A 60 4.23 -2.66 -24.96
C SER A 60 4.41 -3.69 -23.86
N TYR A 61 3.68 -4.79 -23.98
CA TYR A 61 4.05 -6.06 -23.38
C TYR A 61 5.17 -6.68 -24.24
N GLY A 62 6.37 -6.11 -24.16
CA GLY A 62 7.58 -6.66 -24.77
C GLY A 62 8.02 -5.98 -26.07
N LEU A 63 9.19 -5.35 -26.02
CA LEU A 63 10.21 -5.67 -27.01
C LEU A 63 11.11 -6.70 -26.32
N THR A 64 11.09 -7.90 -26.86
CA THR A 64 11.92 -9.08 -26.51
C THR A 64 13.34 -8.76 -26.14
#